data_AF-A0A2H0LYJ4-F1
#
_entry.id   AF-A0A2H0LYJ4-F1
#
_cell.length_a   1.000
_cell.length_b   1.000
_cell.length_c   1.000
_cell.angle_alpha   90.00
_cell.angle_beta   90.00
_cell.angle_gamma   90.00
#
_symmetry.space_group_name_H-M   'P 1'
#
loop_
_entity.id
_entity.type
_entity.pdbx_description
1 polymer ?
#
loop_
_entity_poly.entity_id
_entity_poly.type
_entity_poly.pdbx_seq_one_letter_code
_entity_poly.pdbx_strand_id
1 'polypeptide(L)'
;MVRLSGNYTLKHLRGATLLLAIIALSALSLFGLSLINLTISRIINVDLEIDKVKALYVAEAGIAKSLHELKKGLDPDGDGIGVIARSKFFEGTFEVTYNAALFTFTSIGRVNGVERLIQLKCVGG
;
A
#
# COMPACT_ATOMS: atom_id res chain seq x y z
N MET A 1 -35.68 31.29 -62.78
CA MET A 1 -36.08 31.14 -61.37
C MET A 1 -35.56 29.80 -60.82
N VAL A 2 -34.24 29.66 -60.57
CA VAL A 2 -33.67 28.47 -59.88
C VAL A 2 -32.34 28.85 -59.24
N ARG A 3 -32.21 28.68 -57.91
CA ARG A 3 -31.03 28.24 -57.12
C ARG A 3 -31.02 28.84 -55.71
N LEU A 4 -31.70 28.18 -54.77
CA LEU A 4 -31.48 28.35 -53.33
C LEU A 4 -31.68 27.00 -52.61
N SER A 5 -30.97 25.94 -53.02
CA SER A 5 -31.09 24.61 -52.37
C SER A 5 -29.75 23.92 -52.09
N GLY A 6 -28.63 24.63 -52.25
CA GLY A 6 -27.28 24.05 -52.05
C GLY A 6 -26.61 24.36 -50.69
N ASN A 7 -27.04 25.42 -49.99
CA ASN A 7 -26.26 25.96 -48.86
C ASN A 7 -26.65 25.41 -47.48
N TYR A 8 -27.85 24.85 -47.32
CA TYR A 8 -28.32 24.35 -46.03
C TYR A 8 -27.69 22.99 -45.70
N THR A 9 -27.65 22.07 -46.67
CA THR A 9 -27.03 20.74 -46.56
C THR A 9 -25.54 20.83 -46.25
N LEU A 10 -24.81 21.77 -46.88
CA LEU A 10 -23.38 21.97 -46.61
C LEU A 10 -23.09 22.51 -45.20
N LYS A 11 -23.96 23.38 -44.65
CA LYS A 11 -23.84 23.88 -43.27
C LYS A 11 -24.16 22.79 -42.23
N HIS A 12 -25.18 21.96 -42.48
CA HIS A 12 -25.51 20.84 -41.60
C HIS A 12 -24.42 19.76 -41.58
N LEU A 13 -23.80 19.45 -42.73
CA LEU A 13 -22.66 18.52 -42.81
C LEU A 13 -21.46 19.03 -42.01
N ARG A 14 -21.12 20.32 -42.11
CA ARG A 14 -20.02 20.92 -41.34
C ARG A 14 -20.26 20.89 -39.84
N GLY A 15 -21.49 21.17 -39.40
CA GLY A 15 -21.87 21.07 -37.99
C GLY A 15 -21.78 19.63 -37.46
N ALA A 16 -22.25 18.66 -38.23
CA ALA A 16 -22.17 17.25 -37.87
C ALA A 16 -20.72 16.75 -37.77
N THR A 17 -19.84 17.13 -38.71
CA THR A 17 -18.41 16.77 -38.62
C THR A 17 -17.71 17.40 -37.42
N LEU A 18 -18.09 18.63 -37.05
CA LEU A 18 -17.50 19.31 -35.90
C LEU A 18 -17.95 18.68 -34.58
N LEU A 19 -19.23 18.31 -34.48
CA LEU A 19 -19.75 17.54 -33.34
C LEU A 19 -19.08 16.18 -33.21
N LEU A 20 -18.89 15.46 -34.33
CA LEU A 20 -18.21 14.16 -34.31
C LEU A 20 -16.74 14.30 -33.88
N ALA A 21 -16.05 15.34 -34.36
CA ALA A 21 -14.70 15.65 -33.92
C ALA A 21 -14.63 15.95 -32.41
N ILE A 22 -15.58 16.72 -31.88
CA ILE A 22 -15.65 17.00 -30.43
C ILE A 22 -15.88 15.70 -29.66
N ILE A 23 -16.84 14.88 -30.07
CA ILE A 23 -17.12 13.59 -29.41
C ILE A 23 -15.89 12.68 -29.43
N ALA A 24 -15.20 12.60 -30.57
CA ALA A 24 -13.98 11.81 -30.70
C ALA A 24 -12.86 12.33 -29.79
N LEU A 25 -12.65 13.65 -29.72
CA LEU A 25 -11.66 14.27 -28.84
C LEU A 25 -12.01 14.09 -27.36
N SER A 26 -13.29 14.22 -27.00
CA SER A 26 -13.76 13.97 -25.63
C SER A 26 -13.56 12.52 -25.24
N ALA A 27 -13.91 11.56 -26.12
CA ALA A 27 -13.67 10.14 -25.88
C ALA A 27 -12.17 9.87 -25.69
N LEU A 28 -11.31 10.43 -26.55
CA LEU A 28 -9.87 10.28 -26.44
C LEU A 28 -9.32 10.86 -25.11
N SER A 29 -9.82 12.01 -24.67
CA SER A 29 -9.44 12.60 -23.38
C SER A 29 -9.87 11.74 -22.19
N LEU A 30 -11.05 11.11 -22.25
CA LEU A 30 -11.54 10.24 -21.19
C LEU A 30 -10.69 8.97 -21.09
N PHE A 31 -10.30 8.38 -22.22
CA PHE A 31 -9.37 7.25 -22.24
C PHE A 31 -7.99 7.63 -21.67
N GLY A 32 -7.46 8.80 -22.06
CA GLY A 32 -6.20 9.32 -21.50
C GLY A 32 -6.26 9.48 -19.98
N LEU A 33 -7.33 10.10 -19.47
CA LEU A 33 -7.53 10.28 -18.04
C LEU A 33 -7.67 8.94 -17.29
N SER A 34 -8.39 7.99 -17.87
CA SER A 34 -8.54 6.64 -17.30
C SER A 34 -7.19 5.94 -17.16
N LEU A 35 -6.32 6.02 -18.17
CA LEU A 35 -4.98 5.42 -18.14
C LEU A 35 -4.08 6.04 -17.06
N ILE A 36 -4.13 7.36 -16.92
CA ILE A 36 -3.39 8.10 -15.89
C ILE A 36 -3.85 7.66 -14.50
N ASN A 37 -5.17 7.63 -14.26
CA ASN A 37 -5.73 7.20 -12.98
C ASN A 37 -5.37 5.76 -12.64
N LEU A 38 -5.41 4.86 -13.63
CA LEU A 38 -5.01 3.47 -13.44
C LEU A 38 -3.53 3.36 -13.04
N THR A 39 -2.67 4.17 -13.66
CA THR A 39 -1.24 4.19 -13.38
C THR A 39 -0.96 4.71 -11.96
N ILE A 40 -1.59 5.82 -11.58
CA ILE A 40 -1.48 6.38 -10.22
C ILE A 40 -1.97 5.37 -9.18
N SER A 41 -3.13 4.75 -9.42
CA SER A 41 -3.67 3.73 -8.52
C SER A 41 -2.72 2.54 -8.37
N ARG A 42 -2.09 2.09 -9.46
CA ARG A 42 -1.09 1.03 -9.40
C ARG A 42 0.12 1.43 -8.55
N ILE A 43 0.67 2.63 -8.73
CA ILE A 43 1.83 3.11 -7.96
C ILE A 43 1.50 3.13 -6.47
N ILE A 44 0.36 3.71 -6.09
CA ILE A 44 -0.09 3.76 -4.69
C ILE A 44 -0.22 2.35 -4.10
N ASN A 45 -0.78 1.41 -4.86
CA ASN A 45 -0.92 0.02 -4.39
C ASN A 45 0.44 -0.66 -4.19
N VAL A 46 1.40 -0.44 -5.09
CA VAL A 46 2.76 -0.98 -4.96
C VAL A 46 3.46 -0.41 -3.73
N ASP A 47 3.38 0.90 -3.51
CA ASP A 47 3.98 1.54 -2.34
C ASP A 47 3.39 0.99 -1.03
N LEU A 48 2.06 0.82 -0.98
CA LEU A 48 1.40 0.20 0.17
C LEU A 48 1.82 -1.26 0.38
N GLU A 49 2.05 -2.03 -0.68
CA GLU A 49 2.56 -3.40 -0.57
C GLU A 49 4.00 -3.43 -0.06
N ILE A 50 4.85 -2.52 -0.53
CA ILE A 50 6.22 -2.36 -0.02
C ILE A 50 6.19 -2.02 1.47
N ASP A 51 5.37 -1.06 1.89
CA ASP A 51 5.24 -0.67 3.30
C ASP A 51 4.71 -1.82 4.16
N LYS A 52 3.78 -2.64 3.64
CA LYS A 52 3.32 -3.87 4.32
C LYS A 52 4.45 -4.87 4.52
N VAL A 53 5.31 -5.07 3.51
CA VAL A 53 6.47 -5.96 3.61
C VAL A 53 7.49 -5.42 4.60
N LYS A 54 7.78 -4.12 4.57
CA LYS A 54 8.67 -3.47 5.55
C LYS A 54 8.14 -3.60 6.97
N ALA A 55 6.84 -3.39 7.20
CA ALA A 55 6.21 -3.56 8.51
C ALA A 55 6.32 -5.00 9.02
N LEU A 56 6.17 -6.00 8.12
CA LEU A 56 6.39 -7.41 8.46
C LEU A 56 7.84 -7.66 8.88
N TYR A 57 8.81 -7.20 8.10
CA TYR A 57 10.23 -7.36 8.39
C TYR A 57 10.63 -6.73 9.73
N VAL A 58 10.08 -5.56 10.03
CA VAL A 58 10.29 -4.87 11.32
C VAL A 58 9.71 -5.68 12.49
N ALA A 59 8.55 -6.33 12.31
CA ALA A 59 7.99 -7.24 13.31
C ALA A 59 8.87 -8.50 13.51
N GLU A 60 9.40 -9.09 12.43
CA GLU A 60 10.31 -10.24 12.51
C GLU A 60 11.60 -9.91 13.25
N ALA A 61 12.17 -8.73 13.00
CA ALA A 61 13.33 -8.23 13.74
C ALA A 61 13.04 -8.13 15.24
N GLY A 62 11.83 -7.71 15.61
CA GLY A 62 11.38 -7.69 17.00
C GLY A 62 11.36 -9.08 17.62
N ILE A 63 10.75 -10.07 16.94
CA ILE A 63 10.73 -11.47 17.42
C ILE A 63 12.16 -11.99 17.59
N ALA A 64 13.06 -11.70 16.64
CA ALA A 64 14.45 -12.13 16.73
C ALA A 64 15.18 -11.55 17.94
N LYS A 65 14.95 -10.26 18.26
CA LYS A 65 15.50 -9.62 19.47
C LYS A 65 14.92 -10.23 20.74
N SER A 66 13.61 -10.44 20.79
CA SER A 66 12.93 -11.03 21.95
C SER A 66 13.40 -12.47 22.21
N LEU A 67 13.58 -13.26 21.14
CA LEU A 67 14.16 -14.59 21.22
C LEU A 67 15.61 -14.57 21.71
N HIS A 68 16.38 -13.53 21.36
CA HIS A 68 17.75 -13.37 21.83
C HIS A 68 17.81 -13.11 23.34
N GLU A 69 16.94 -12.24 23.86
CA GLU A 69 16.81 -11.94 25.29
C GLU A 69 16.44 -13.20 26.08
N LEU A 70 15.46 -13.97 25.59
CA LEU A 70 15.07 -15.24 26.21
C LEU A 70 16.19 -16.27 26.19
N LYS A 71 16.93 -16.40 25.09
CA LYS A 71 18.04 -17.35 24.98
C LYS A 71 19.21 -16.99 25.89
N LYS A 72 19.49 -15.69 26.07
CA LYS A 72 20.58 -15.23 26.93
C LYS A 72 20.19 -15.04 28.39
N GLY A 73 18.88 -14.99 28.69
CA GLY A 73 18.38 -14.61 30.01
C GLY A 73 18.79 -13.19 30.40
N LEU A 74 18.98 -12.31 29.42
CA LEU A 74 19.40 -10.92 29.62
C LEU A 74 18.28 -10.00 29.18
N ASP A 75 17.95 -9.05 30.04
CA ASP A 75 17.00 -7.97 29.79
C ASP A 75 17.76 -6.64 29.83
N PRO A 76 18.30 -6.18 28.69
CA PRO A 76 19.09 -4.96 28.64
C PRO A 76 18.23 -3.69 28.79
N ASP A 77 16.94 -3.76 28.45
CA ASP A 77 16.04 -2.60 28.39
C ASP A 77 15.16 -2.49 29.65
N GLY A 78 15.07 -3.56 30.46
CA GLY A 78 14.38 -3.60 31.75
C GLY A 78 12.86 -3.71 31.63
N ASP A 79 12.34 -4.16 30.48
CA ASP A 79 10.92 -4.28 30.17
C ASP A 79 10.36 -5.71 30.36
N GLY A 80 11.20 -6.62 30.85
CA GLY A 80 10.89 -8.01 31.10
C GLY A 80 11.41 -8.91 29.97
N ILE A 81 12.03 -10.04 30.34
CA ILE A 81 12.68 -10.94 29.38
C ILE A 81 11.70 -11.39 28.29
N GLY A 82 12.04 -11.09 27.03
CA GLY A 82 11.25 -11.45 25.86
C GLY A 82 10.08 -10.50 25.58
N VAL A 83 9.87 -9.48 26.40
CA VAL A 83 8.99 -8.36 26.10
C VAL A 83 9.85 -7.25 25.52
N ILE A 84 9.39 -6.62 24.46
CA ILE A 84 10.08 -5.45 23.91
C ILE A 84 9.08 -4.32 23.77
N ALA A 85 9.27 -3.27 24.57
CA ALA A 85 8.54 -2.03 24.46
C ALA A 85 8.73 -1.40 23.07
N ARG A 86 7.86 -0.46 22.71
CA ARG A 86 7.90 0.15 21.38
C ARG A 86 9.28 0.76 21.09
N SER A 87 10.00 0.17 20.15
CA SER A 87 11.36 0.54 19.79
C SER A 87 11.49 0.81 18.30
N LYS A 88 12.44 1.66 17.92
CA LYS A 88 12.68 2.05 16.53
C LYS A 88 13.67 1.08 15.88
N PHE A 89 13.33 0.60 14.70
CA PHE A 89 14.22 -0.19 13.86
C PHE A 89 14.12 0.27 12.41
N PHE A 90 15.24 0.75 11.87
CA PHE A 90 15.31 1.28 10.51
C PHE A 90 14.27 2.42 10.29
N GLU A 91 13.39 2.26 9.30
CA GLU A 91 12.30 3.18 8.94
C GLU A 91 11.01 2.95 9.75
N GLY A 92 10.99 1.95 10.64
CA GLY A 92 9.80 1.55 11.37
C GLY A 92 9.96 1.51 12.89
N THR A 93 8.88 1.08 13.54
CA THR A 93 8.87 0.75 14.97
C THR A 93 8.28 -0.63 15.17
N PHE A 94 8.75 -1.34 16.18
CA PHE A 94 8.22 -2.63 16.58
C PHE A 94 7.94 -2.68 18.08
N GLU A 95 7.02 -3.54 18.48
CA GLU A 95 6.82 -3.95 19.87
C GLU A 95 6.61 -5.46 19.90
N VAL A 96 6.98 -6.10 21.00
CA VAL A 96 6.87 -7.56 21.16
C VAL A 96 6.30 -7.86 22.54
N THR A 97 5.35 -8.78 22.56
CA THR A 97 4.87 -9.40 23.80
C THR A 97 5.15 -10.89 23.75
N TYR A 98 5.67 -11.44 24.84
CA TYR A 98 5.91 -12.86 24.99
C TYR A 98 4.92 -13.45 26.01
N ASN A 99 4.19 -14.48 25.59
CA ASN A 99 3.33 -15.25 26.47
C ASN A 99 4.01 -16.57 26.81
N ALA A 100 4.59 -16.63 28.02
CA ALA A 100 5.30 -17.81 28.51
C ALA A 100 4.40 -19.05 28.68
N ALA A 101 3.11 -18.87 29.01
CA ALA A 101 2.20 -20.00 29.19
C ALA A 101 1.88 -20.72 27.86
N LEU A 102 1.87 -19.98 26.75
CA LEU A 102 1.57 -20.50 25.42
C LEU A 102 2.83 -20.70 24.56
N PHE A 103 4.01 -20.29 25.05
CA PHE A 103 5.26 -20.21 24.29
C PHE A 103 5.09 -19.46 22.97
N THR A 104 4.42 -18.32 23.03
CA THR A 104 4.04 -17.55 21.84
C THR A 104 4.57 -16.12 21.91
N PHE A 105 5.26 -15.71 20.84
CA PHE A 105 5.64 -14.33 20.57
C PHE A 105 4.57 -13.65 19.76
N THR A 106 4.21 -12.42 20.12
CA THR A 106 3.36 -11.55 19.31
C THR A 106 4.13 -10.26 19.08
N SER A 107 4.50 -10.00 17.83
CA SER A 107 5.17 -8.75 17.45
C SER A 107 4.30 -7.92 16.52
N ILE A 108 4.32 -6.61 16.72
CA ILE A 108 3.64 -5.64 15.87
C ILE A 108 4.70 -4.71 15.29
N GLY A 109 4.86 -4.74 13.97
CA GLY A 109 5.72 -3.84 13.22
C GLY A 109 4.90 -2.75 12.53
N ARG A 110 5.44 -1.53 12.53
CA ARG A 110 4.77 -0.34 12.00
C ARG A 110 5.72 0.45 11.12
N VAL A 111 5.30 0.76 9.89
CA VAL A 111 6.04 1.56 8.91
C VAL A 111 5.05 2.46 8.17
N ASN A 112 5.31 3.78 8.13
CA ASN A 112 4.48 4.75 7.39
C ASN A 112 2.96 4.66 7.65
N GLY A 113 2.56 4.32 8.89
CA GLY A 113 1.14 4.16 9.26
C GLY A 113 0.52 2.80 8.89
N VAL A 114 1.27 1.90 8.24
CA VAL A 114 0.90 0.50 8.03
C VAL A 114 1.37 -0.34 9.21
N GLU A 115 0.46 -1.15 9.76
CA GLU A 115 0.76 -2.07 10.85
C GLU A 115 0.65 -3.53 10.40
N ARG A 116 1.59 -4.37 10.84
CA ARG A 116 1.55 -5.82 10.65
C ARG A 116 1.84 -6.53 11.97
N LEU A 117 0.99 -7.49 12.28
CA LEU A 117 1.12 -8.36 13.45
C LEU A 117 1.59 -9.74 12.99
N ILE A 118 2.62 -10.25 13.67
CA ILE A 118 3.10 -11.61 13.53
C ILE A 118 2.97 -12.30 14.88
N GLN A 119 2.42 -13.51 14.86
CA GLN A 119 2.37 -14.36 16.03
C GLN A 119 3.13 -15.65 15.73
N LEU A 120 4.17 -15.94 16.52
CA LEU A 120 5.01 -17.11 16.36
C LEU A 120 4.91 -17.97 17.61
N LYS A 121 4.40 -19.19 17.46
CA LYS A 121 4.38 -20.20 18.52
C LYS A 121 5.64 -21.05 18.42
N CYS A 122 6.41 -21.10 19.50
CA CYS A 122 7.53 -22.03 19.62
C CYS A 122 6.99 -23.41 19.97
N VAL A 123 7.28 -24.39 19.12
CA VAL A 123 7.14 -25.81 19.44
C VAL A 123 8.54 -26.28 19.81
N GLY A 124 8.71 -26.77 21.03
CA GLY A 124 10.02 -27.09 21.61
C GLY A 124 10.89 -27.97 20.71
N GLY A 125 12.16 -27.61 20.61
CA GLY A 125 13.24 -28.47 20.10
C GLY A 125 14.02 -29.09 21.25
#